data_AF-A0A931HTI0-F1
#
_entry.id   AF-A0A931HTI0-F1
#
_cell.length_a   1.000
_cell.length_b   1.000
_cell.length_c   1.000
_cell.angle_alpha   90.00
_cell.angle_beta   90.00
_cell.angle_gamma   90.00
#
_symmetry.space_group_name_H-M   'P 1'
#
loop_
_entity.id
_entity.type
_entity.pdbx_description
1 polymer ?
#
loop_
_entity_poly.entity_id
_entity_poly.type
_entity_poly.pdbx_seq_one_letter_code
_entity_poly.pdbx_strand_id
1 'polypeptide(L)'
;MKYLQIFSNLFLGVSILLGSWLIADSMKEKEGAPNIRPVNVQMEKAPGYRYDFIAENNQMFIFDRMTGEYWQKFLVQGEGPSSWELQEAPSTEITKRKY
;
A
#
# COMPACT_ATOMS: atom_id res chain seq x y z
N MET A 1 24.13 -25.23 40.26
CA MET A 1 23.32 -24.06 39.83
C MET A 1 24.08 -23.07 38.92
N LYS A 2 25.39 -22.84 39.12
CA LYS A 2 26.19 -21.90 38.27
C LYS A 2 26.15 -22.21 36.77
N TYR A 3 26.15 -23.49 36.39
CA TYR A 3 26.07 -23.91 34.98
C TYR A 3 24.75 -23.53 34.30
N LEU A 4 23.63 -23.53 35.03
CA LEU A 4 22.32 -23.12 34.48
C LEU A 4 22.28 -21.61 34.21
N GLN A 5 22.90 -20.80 35.07
CA GLN A 5 23.01 -19.35 34.89
C GLN A 5 23.92 -18.98 33.70
N ILE A 6 25.01 -19.71 33.52
CA ILE A 6 25.90 -19.54 32.37
C ILE A 6 25.17 -19.95 31.08
N PHE A 7 24.45 -21.07 31.09
CA PHE A 7 23.68 -21.55 29.95
C PHE A 7 22.58 -20.57 29.53
N SER A 8 21.82 -20.00 30.47
CA SER A 8 20.77 -19.03 30.15
C SER A 8 21.33 -17.75 29.54
N ASN A 9 22.46 -17.26 30.05
CA ASN A 9 23.12 -16.08 29.49
C ASN A 9 23.67 -16.35 28.08
N LEU A 10 24.19 -17.56 27.84
CA LEU A 10 24.68 -17.96 26.52
C LEU A 10 23.54 -18.08 25.51
N PHE A 11 22.44 -18.70 25.91
CA PHE A 11 21.25 -18.83 25.09
C PHE A 11 20.60 -17.47 24.76
N LEU A 12 20.53 -16.57 25.75
CA LEU A 12 20.04 -15.20 25.56
C LEU A 12 20.91 -14.41 24.59
N GLY A 13 22.23 -14.54 24.68
CA GLY A 13 23.14 -13.90 23.72
C GLY A 13 22.91 -14.38 22.29
N VAL A 14 22.77 -15.70 22.10
CA VAL A 14 22.53 -16.30 20.77
C VAL A 14 21.15 -15.89 20.22
N SER A 15 20.11 -15.86 21.05
CA SER A 15 18.76 -15.50 20.58
C SER A 15 18.65 -14.03 20.20
N ILE A 16 19.37 -13.13 20.87
CA ILE A 16 19.45 -11.71 20.48
C ILE A 16 20.13 -11.56 19.11
N LEU A 17 21.22 -12.29 18.87
CA LEU A 17 21.92 -12.25 17.58
C LEU A 17 21.05 -12.81 16.44
N LEU A 18 20.36 -13.93 16.66
CA LEU A 18 19.45 -14.54 15.69
C LEU A 18 18.21 -13.66 15.43
N GLY A 19 17.62 -13.11 16.48
CA GLY A 19 16.48 -12.21 16.37
C GLY A 19 16.84 -10.92 15.63
N SER A 20 18.00 -10.32 15.93
CA SER A 20 18.49 -9.15 15.22
C SER A 20 18.77 -9.44 13.75
N TRP A 21 19.26 -10.64 13.41
CA TRP A 21 19.48 -11.03 12.02
C TRP A 21 18.15 -11.18 11.28
N LEU A 22 17.16 -11.88 11.85
CA LEU A 22 15.83 -12.02 11.25
C LEU A 22 15.16 -10.67 11.00
N ILE A 23 15.26 -9.73 11.95
CA ILE A 23 14.75 -8.37 11.80
C ILE A 23 15.52 -7.62 10.71
N ALA A 24 16.85 -7.70 10.69
CA ALA A 24 17.67 -7.07 9.65
C ALA A 24 17.36 -7.60 8.25
N ASP A 25 17.06 -8.90 8.11
CA ASP A 25 16.68 -9.50 6.84
C ASP A 25 15.27 -9.06 6.42
N SER A 26 14.35 -8.91 7.37
CA SER A 26 13.03 -8.33 7.11
C SER A 26 13.08 -6.85 6.68
N MET A 27 14.11 -6.12 7.13
CA MET A 27 14.33 -4.71 6.79
C MET A 27 15.10 -4.51 5.48
N LYS A 28 15.61 -5.57 4.84
CA LYS A 28 16.09 -5.53 3.45
C LYS A 28 14.92 -5.47 2.45
N GLU A 29 13.88 -4.73 2.81
CA GLU A 29 12.94 -4.20 1.84
C GLU A 29 13.72 -3.28 0.90
N LYS A 30 13.56 -3.53 -0.39
CA LYS A 30 14.40 -3.00 -1.47
C LYS A 30 14.59 -1.50 -1.32
N GLU A 31 15.84 -1.05 -1.38
CA GLU A 31 16.19 0.35 -1.59
C GLU A 31 15.55 0.83 -2.90
N GLY A 32 14.40 1.45 -2.73
CA GLY A 32 13.61 2.17 -3.72
C GLY A 32 12.82 3.22 -2.97
N ALA A 33 13.52 4.13 -2.30
CA ALA A 33 12.90 5.26 -1.61
C ALA A 33 13.64 6.55 -1.98
N PRO A 34 13.02 7.50 -2.72
CA PRO A 34 13.40 8.88 -2.60
C PRO A 34 12.75 9.46 -1.34
N ASN A 35 13.63 9.93 -0.44
CA ASN A 35 13.44 10.85 0.67
C ASN A 35 12.05 11.47 0.88
N ILE A 36 11.59 11.36 2.12
CA ILE A 36 10.42 11.99 2.73
C ILE A 36 10.32 13.48 2.36
N ARG A 37 9.38 13.78 1.47
CA ARG A 37 8.63 15.04 1.36
C ARG A 37 7.16 14.71 1.68
N PRO A 38 6.36 15.68 2.17
CA PRO A 38 5.13 15.39 2.91
C PRO A 38 4.24 14.41 2.17
N VAL A 39 3.81 13.38 2.92
CA VAL A 39 2.90 12.28 2.57
C VAL A 39 2.14 12.56 1.28
N ASN A 40 2.76 12.18 0.18
CA ASN A 40 2.08 11.92 -1.06
C ASN A 40 2.27 10.42 -1.25
N VAL A 41 1.23 9.66 -0.91
CA VAL A 41 1.20 8.20 -1.04
C VAL A 41 1.15 7.88 -2.53
N GLN A 42 2.25 8.14 -3.25
CA GLN A 42 2.53 7.44 -4.48
C GLN A 42 3.18 6.14 -4.05
N MET A 43 2.33 5.17 -3.70
CA MET A 43 2.76 3.78 -3.62
C MET A 43 3.46 3.48 -4.94
N GLU A 44 4.78 3.30 -4.89
CA GLU A 44 5.53 2.78 -6.01
C GLU A 44 4.91 1.43 -6.35
N LYS A 45 4.16 1.47 -7.44
CA LYS A 45 3.22 0.46 -7.86
C LYS A 45 4.01 -0.79 -8.23
N ALA A 46 4.20 -1.71 -7.28
CA ALA A 46 4.90 -2.95 -7.59
C ALA A 46 4.22 -3.60 -8.82
N PRO A 47 5.00 -4.11 -9.78
CA PRO A 47 4.46 -4.71 -10.99
C PRO A 47 3.71 -5.99 -10.60
N GLY A 48 2.39 -5.89 -10.42
CA GLY A 48 1.55 -7.03 -10.04
C GLY A 48 0.21 -6.70 -9.38
N TYR A 49 0.00 -5.48 -8.87
CA TYR A 49 -1.29 -5.14 -8.26
C TYR A 49 -2.35 -4.86 -9.34
N ARG A 50 -3.41 -5.69 -9.37
CA ARG A 50 -4.56 -5.55 -10.28
C ARG A 50 -5.39 -4.29 -9.98
N TYR A 51 -5.49 -3.93 -8.72
CA TYR A 51 -6.30 -2.81 -8.26
C TYR A 51 -5.43 -1.62 -7.84
N ASP A 52 -5.88 -0.42 -8.19
CA ASP A 52 -5.37 0.84 -7.69
C ASP A 52 -6.35 1.46 -6.70
N PHE A 53 -5.81 2.04 -5.65
CA PHE A 53 -6.58 2.80 -4.69
C PHE A 53 -6.13 4.26 -4.73
N ILE A 54 -7.09 5.17 -4.90
CA ILE A 54 -6.85 6.61 -4.92
C ILE A 54 -7.81 7.23 -3.92
N ALA A 55 -7.28 7.97 -2.94
CA ALA A 55 -8.08 8.75 -2.02
C ALA A 55 -7.77 10.23 -2.25
N GLU A 56 -8.79 10.99 -2.64
CA GLU A 56 -8.67 12.42 -2.89
C GLU A 56 -9.71 13.16 -2.06
N ASN A 57 -9.24 13.94 -1.09
CA ASN A 57 -10.06 14.77 -0.21
C ASN A 57 -11.26 14.02 0.42
N ASN A 58 -12.45 14.15 -0.16
CA ASN A 58 -13.71 13.56 0.29
C ASN A 58 -14.14 12.33 -0.52
N GLN A 59 -13.30 11.82 -1.41
CA GLN A 59 -13.66 10.76 -2.36
C GLN A 59 -12.61 9.65 -2.33
N MET A 60 -13.08 8.42 -2.43
CA MET A 60 -12.26 7.22 -2.56
C MET A 60 -12.60 6.51 -3.86
N PHE A 61 -11.57 6.07 -4.56
CA PHE A 61 -11.66 5.34 -5.82
C PHE A 61 -10.89 4.04 -5.72
N ILE A 62 -11.49 2.97 -6.25
CA ILE A 62 -10.82 1.69 -6.52
C ILE A 62 -10.89 1.48 -8.02
N PHE A 63 -9.75 1.31 -8.69
CA PHE A 63 -9.67 1.11 -10.13
C PHE A 63 -9.09 -0.27 -10.46
N ASP A 64 -9.81 -1.09 -11.22
CA ASP A 64 -9.31 -2.37 -11.74
C ASP A 64 -8.58 -2.13 -13.06
N ARG A 65 -7.26 -2.34 -13.09
CA ARG A 65 -6.45 -2.15 -14.30
C ARG A 65 -6.70 -3.18 -15.39
N MET A 66 -7.31 -4.33 -15.05
CA MET A 66 -7.59 -5.38 -16.02
C MET A 66 -8.91 -5.13 -16.76
N THR A 67 -9.95 -4.70 -16.05
CA THR A 67 -11.28 -4.47 -16.63
C THR A 67 -11.51 -3.01 -17.01
N GLY A 68 -10.75 -2.07 -16.43
CA GLY A 68 -10.97 -0.63 -16.57
C GLY A 68 -12.15 -0.13 -15.72
N GLU A 69 -12.75 -1.00 -14.91
CA GLU A 69 -13.83 -0.66 -14.01
C GLU A 69 -13.31 0.14 -12.82
N TYR A 70 -14.14 1.03 -12.30
CA TYR A 70 -13.84 1.72 -11.07
C TYR A 70 -15.06 1.80 -10.16
N TRP A 71 -14.76 1.79 -8.86
CA TRP A 71 -15.73 2.02 -7.81
C TRP A 71 -15.41 3.34 -7.14
N GLN A 72 -16.44 4.16 -6.93
CA GLN A 72 -16.34 5.42 -6.22
C GLN A 72 -17.15 5.36 -4.93
N LYS A 73 -16.64 6.04 -3.89
CA LYS A 73 -17.36 6.27 -2.64
C LYS A 73 -17.06 7.67 -2.13
N PHE A 74 -18.10 8.37 -1.67
CA PHE A 74 -17.98 9.67 -1.01
C PHE A 74 -17.92 9.49 0.51
N LEU A 75 -16.97 10.20 1.14
CA LEU A 75 -16.75 10.20 2.58
C LEU A 75 -17.68 11.18 3.30
N VAL A 76 -18.13 12.23 2.61
CA VAL A 76 -19.04 13.25 3.13
C VAL A 76 -20.47 12.95 2.70
N GLN A 77 -21.38 12.91 3.67
CA GLN A 77 -22.81 12.73 3.43
C GLN A 77 -23.36 13.94 2.66
N GLY A 78 -23.88 13.71 1.45
CA GLY A 78 -24.56 14.73 0.64
C GLY A 78 -23.84 15.17 -0.64
N GLU A 79 -22.59 14.76 -0.87
CA GLU A 79 -21.83 15.09 -2.09
C GLU A 79 -21.82 13.97 -3.15
N GLY A 80 -22.44 12.82 -2.86
CA GLY A 80 -22.54 11.67 -3.77
C GLY A 80 -22.90 10.36 -3.05
N PRO A 81 -22.78 9.21 -3.73
CA PRO A 81 -23.08 7.90 -3.14
C PRO A 81 -22.17 7.57 -1.94
N SER A 82 -22.82 7.29 -0.82
CA SER A 82 -22.18 6.89 0.44
C SER A 82 -21.81 5.40 0.48
N SER A 83 -22.31 4.62 -0.49
CA SER A 83 -21.93 3.24 -0.80
C SER A 83 -20.96 3.17 -1.98
N TRP A 84 -20.22 2.06 -2.08
CA TRP A 84 -19.42 1.78 -3.27
C TRP A 84 -20.33 1.56 -4.47
N GLU A 85 -20.23 2.43 -5.46
CA GLU A 85 -20.96 2.30 -6.71
C GLU A 85 -19.98 2.09 -7.87
N LEU A 86 -20.27 1.09 -8.70
CA LEU A 86 -19.55 0.85 -9.95
C LEU A 86 -19.90 1.98 -10.90
N GLN A 87 -18.89 2.64 -11.44
CA GLN A 87 -19.10 3.73 -12.36
C GLN A 87 -18.54 3.37 -13.73
N GLU A 88 -19.29 3.72 -14.77
CA GLU A 88 -18.89 3.46 -16.14
C GLU A 88 -17.67 4.33 -16.46
N ALA A 89 -16.57 3.70 -16.91
CA ALA A 89 -15.42 4.41 -17.43
C ALA A 89 -15.90 5.41 -18.48
N PRO A 90 -15.38 6.66 -18.51
CA PRO A 90 -15.73 7.60 -19.55
C PRO A 90 -15.37 6.94 -20.89
N SER A 91 -16.40 6.58 -21.66
CA SER A 91 -16.20 6.02 -22.98
C SER A 91 -15.33 6.99 -23.76
N THR A 92 -14.34 6.47 -24.47
CA THR A 92 -13.39 7.23 -25.31
C THR A 92 -14.08 7.84 -26.55
N GLU A 93 -15.26 8.45 -26.39
CA GLU A 93 -15.96 9.18 -27.45
C GLU A 93 -15.47 10.63 -27.63
N ILE A 94 -14.34 11.00 -27.00
CA ILE A 94 -13.67 12.29 -27.22
C ILE A 94 -12.56 12.18 -28.27
N THR A 95 -12.83 11.56 -29.41
CA THR A 95 -12.01 11.76 -30.63
C THR A 95 -12.85 11.78 -31.90
N LYS A 96 -14.03 12.42 -31.86
CA LYS A 96 -14.69 12.96 -33.07
C LYS A 96 -15.49 14.23 -32.77
N ARG A 97 -14.84 15.26 -32.24
CA ARG A 97 -15.34 16.64 -32.41
C ARG A 97 -14.24 17.53 -32.97
N LYS A 98 -14.31 17.65 -34.31
CA LYS A 98 -13.96 18.79 -35.16
C LYS A 98 -13.02 19.83 -34.56
N TYR A 99 -11.84 19.96 -35.16
CA TYR A 99 -11.38 21.22 -35.76
C TYR A 99 -10.75 20.90 -37.11
#